data_AF-A0A2H0FKP0-F1
#
_entry.id   AF-A0A2H0FKP0-F1
#
_cell.length_a   1.000
_cell.length_b   1.000
_cell.length_c   1.000
_cell.angle_alpha   90.00
_cell.angle_beta   90.00
_cell.angle_gamma   90.00
#
_symmetry.space_group_name_H-M   'P 1'
#
loop_
_entity.id
_entity.type
_entity.pdbx_description
1 polymer ?
#
loop_
_entity_poly.entity_id
_entity_poly.type
_entity_poly.pdbx_seq_one_letter_code
_entity_poly.pdbx_strand_id
1 'polypeptide(L)'
;MGCNPSPGPAGPQGERGPQGIQGIQGEPGPKLIVAMGYVEDLSLGEEGTPQLLDGFNVKEVSWDVINRCYTITLTSPNSGKYDYVILVTPVGNEPVYTTTTWERKGEFHVIIHRKAGDGNIPGSFQFVVFRYP
;
A
#
# COMPACT_ATOMS: atom_id res chain seq x y z
N MET A 1 -16.05 28.38 85.84
CA MET A 1 -15.73 28.61 84.42
C MET A 1 -15.09 27.36 83.87
N GLY A 2 -15.54 26.90 82.71
CA GLY A 2 -15.21 25.58 82.16
C GLY A 2 -13.92 25.56 81.33
N CYS A 3 -13.33 24.38 81.24
CA CYS A 3 -12.38 24.01 80.20
C CYS A 3 -12.95 22.81 79.45
N ASN A 4 -13.35 23.01 78.19
CA ASN A 4 -13.83 21.96 77.30
C ASN A 4 -12.70 20.95 76.98
N PRO A 5 -13.01 19.65 76.78
CA PRO A 5 -12.02 18.70 76.30
C PRO A 5 -11.66 19.01 74.84
N SER A 6 -10.36 19.01 74.53
CA SER A 6 -9.85 19.21 73.17
C SER A 6 -10.24 18.02 72.27
N PRO A 7 -10.66 18.23 71.02
CA PRO A 7 -10.90 17.13 70.08
C PRO A 7 -9.64 16.29 69.86
N GLY A 8 -9.81 14.96 69.78
CA GLY A 8 -8.72 14.02 69.50
C GLY A 8 -8.15 14.19 68.08
N PRO A 9 -6.91 13.71 67.84
CA PRO A 9 -6.26 13.87 66.54
C PRO A 9 -7.03 13.15 65.42
N ALA A 10 -7.03 13.73 64.22
CA ALA A 10 -7.63 13.13 63.04
C ALA A 10 -6.93 11.81 62.68
N GLY A 11 -7.73 10.80 62.29
CA GLY A 11 -7.20 9.50 61.88
C GLY A 11 -6.35 9.59 60.60
N PRO A 12 -5.48 8.59 60.35
CA PRO A 12 -4.63 8.59 59.16
C PRO A 12 -5.47 8.53 57.87
N GLN A 13 -5.00 9.22 56.84
CA GLN A 13 -5.61 9.17 55.51
C GLN A 13 -5.45 7.76 54.90
N GLY A 14 -6.51 7.24 54.26
CA GLY A 14 -6.49 5.92 53.64
C GLY A 14 -5.48 5.80 52.49
N GLU A 15 -4.99 4.57 52.26
CA GLU A 15 -4.03 4.30 51.19
C GLU A 15 -4.63 4.51 49.80
N ARG A 16 -3.77 4.89 48.84
CA ARG A 16 -4.15 5.02 47.43
C ARG A 16 -4.54 3.64 46.88
N GLY A 17 -5.65 3.59 46.14
CA GLY A 17 -6.11 2.36 45.49
C GLY A 17 -5.10 1.79 44.48
N PRO A 18 -5.25 0.50 44.11
CA PRO A 18 -4.35 -0.14 43.17
C PRO A 18 -4.38 0.54 41.79
N GLN A 19 -3.26 0.47 41.08
CA GLN A 19 -3.18 0.90 39.68
C GLN A 19 -4.10 0.01 38.82
N GLY A 20 -4.78 0.60 37.83
CA GLY A 20 -5.63 -0.14 36.89
C GLY A 20 -4.82 -1.11 36.01
N ILE A 21 -5.49 -2.16 35.54
CA ILE A 21 -4.89 -3.13 34.59
C ILE A 21 -4.59 -2.47 33.25
N GLN A 22 -3.55 -2.95 32.56
CA GLN A 22 -3.26 -2.53 31.20
C GLN A 22 -4.40 -2.97 30.25
N GLY A 23 -4.73 -2.13 29.27
CA GLY A 23 -5.73 -2.46 28.26
C GLY A 23 -5.31 -3.62 27.36
N ILE A 24 -6.29 -4.32 26.79
CA ILE A 24 -6.04 -5.35 25.77
C ILE A 24 -5.50 -4.72 24.48
N GLN A 25 -4.59 -5.43 23.79
CA GLN A 25 -4.19 -5.04 22.45
C GLN A 25 -5.38 -5.19 21.49
N GLY A 26 -5.52 -4.26 20.54
CA GLY A 26 -6.55 -4.35 19.50
C GLY A 26 -6.29 -5.48 18.49
N GLU A 27 -7.35 -5.90 17.80
CA GLU A 27 -7.26 -6.92 16.74
C GLU A 27 -6.38 -6.45 15.57
N PRO A 28 -5.66 -7.36 14.89
CA PRO A 28 -4.95 -7.03 13.66
C PRO A 28 -5.88 -6.44 12.58
N GLY A 29 -5.39 -5.45 11.83
CA GLY A 29 -6.13 -4.85 10.72
C GLY A 29 -6.34 -5.81 9.53
N PRO A 30 -7.30 -5.51 8.63
CA PRO A 30 -7.56 -6.32 7.45
C PRO A 30 -6.35 -6.31 6.48
N LYS A 31 -6.01 -7.47 5.94
CA LYS A 31 -4.94 -7.63 4.92
C LYS A 31 -5.43 -7.21 3.53
N LEU A 32 -5.53 -5.89 3.31
CA LEU A 32 -6.02 -5.33 2.05
C LEU A 32 -4.92 -5.16 0.99
N ILE A 33 -3.69 -4.85 1.36
CA ILE A 33 -2.60 -4.70 0.38
C ILE A 33 -2.11 -6.09 -0.04
N VAL A 34 -2.17 -6.36 -1.34
CA VAL A 34 -1.86 -7.66 -1.95
C VAL A 34 -0.50 -7.62 -2.61
N ALA A 35 -0.21 -6.53 -3.33
CA ALA A 35 1.06 -6.28 -3.98
C ALA A 35 1.30 -4.77 -4.12
N MET A 36 2.55 -4.37 -4.26
CA MET A 36 2.94 -3.00 -4.58
C MET A 36 4.35 -3.00 -5.17
N GLY A 37 4.73 -1.94 -5.86
CA GLY A 37 6.10 -1.77 -6.31
C GLY A 37 6.35 -0.48 -7.06
N TYR A 38 7.63 -0.21 -7.27
CA TYR A 38 8.14 0.82 -8.16
C TYR A 38 8.83 0.15 -9.35
N VAL A 39 8.31 0.45 -10.55
CA VAL A 39 8.88 0.02 -11.82
C VAL A 39 9.63 1.21 -12.39
N GLU A 40 10.94 1.06 -12.53
CA GLU A 40 11.78 2.00 -13.24
C GLU A 40 11.88 1.57 -14.71
N ASP A 41 11.57 2.52 -15.59
CA ASP A 41 11.88 2.38 -16.99
C ASP A 41 13.31 2.87 -17.25
N LEU A 42 14.19 1.92 -17.57
CA LEU A 42 15.56 2.22 -17.97
C LEU A 42 15.72 2.39 -19.48
N SER A 43 14.61 2.44 -20.23
CA SER A 43 14.60 2.69 -21.67
C SER A 43 15.02 4.12 -21.99
N LEU A 44 16.32 4.43 -21.93
CA LEU A 44 16.89 5.61 -22.58
C LEU A 44 16.89 5.43 -24.11
N GLY A 45 15.72 5.25 -24.73
CA GLY A 45 15.53 5.30 -26.17
C GLY A 45 15.77 4.00 -26.97
N GLU A 46 16.25 2.91 -26.39
CA GLU A 46 16.40 1.61 -27.07
C GLU A 46 15.94 0.48 -26.13
N GLU A 47 15.01 -0.36 -26.60
CA GLU A 47 14.31 -1.46 -25.91
C GLU A 47 14.77 -1.75 -24.47
N GLY A 48 14.30 -0.97 -23.50
CA GLY A 48 14.66 -1.17 -22.11
C GLY A 48 13.81 -2.28 -21.49
N THR A 49 14.47 -3.16 -20.76
CA THR A 49 13.79 -4.11 -19.87
C THR A 49 13.37 -3.34 -18.62
N PRO A 50 12.07 -3.33 -18.23
CA PRO A 50 11.66 -2.71 -16.98
C PRO A 50 12.39 -3.34 -15.79
N GLN A 51 12.81 -2.53 -14.83
CA GLN A 51 13.34 -3.03 -13.57
C GLN A 51 12.38 -2.72 -12.42
N LEU A 52 12.08 -3.75 -11.63
CA LEU A 52 11.42 -3.60 -10.35
C LEU A 52 12.49 -3.24 -9.32
N LEU A 53 12.58 -1.96 -8.92
CA LEU A 53 13.57 -1.55 -7.91
C LEU A 53 13.15 -1.93 -6.49
N ASP A 54 11.86 -1.87 -6.21
CA ASP A 54 11.27 -2.26 -4.93
C ASP A 54 9.87 -2.82 -5.14
N GLY A 55 9.49 -3.83 -4.38
CA GLY A 55 8.18 -4.45 -4.51
C GLY A 55 7.85 -5.51 -3.46
N PHE A 56 6.55 -5.71 -3.28
CA PHE A 56 5.96 -6.69 -2.39
C PHE A 56 5.03 -7.61 -3.20
N ASN A 57 5.23 -8.93 -3.09
CA ASN A 57 4.45 -9.96 -3.79
C ASN A 57 4.43 -9.86 -5.33
N VAL A 58 5.47 -9.25 -5.91
CA VAL A 58 5.68 -9.20 -7.36
C VAL A 58 6.67 -10.29 -7.74
N LYS A 59 6.31 -11.10 -8.73
CA LYS A 59 7.16 -12.16 -9.28
C LYS A 59 8.02 -11.64 -10.43
N GLU A 60 7.41 -10.90 -11.34
CA GLU A 60 8.06 -10.46 -12.57
C GLU A 60 7.38 -9.19 -13.09
N VAL A 61 8.17 -8.35 -13.76
CA VAL A 61 7.69 -7.23 -14.57
C VAL A 61 8.37 -7.33 -15.94
N SER A 62 7.58 -7.28 -17.01
CA SER A 62 8.07 -7.32 -18.38
C SER A 62 7.40 -6.25 -19.24
N TRP A 63 8.05 -5.86 -20.33
CA TRP A 63 7.50 -4.93 -21.32
C TRP A 63 7.15 -5.71 -22.58
N ASP A 64 5.87 -5.65 -22.98
CA ASP A 64 5.41 -6.18 -24.24
C ASP A 64 5.55 -5.10 -25.34
N VAL A 65 6.54 -5.27 -26.22
CA VAL A 65 6.84 -4.32 -27.30
C VAL A 65 5.69 -4.23 -28.31
N ILE A 66 4.97 -5.33 -28.54
CA ILE A 66 3.88 -5.40 -29.54
C ILE A 66 2.65 -4.68 -29.00
N ASN A 67 2.24 -5.02 -27.78
CA ASN A 67 1.05 -4.45 -27.14
C ASN A 67 1.32 -3.11 -26.45
N ARG A 68 2.61 -2.71 -26.34
CA ARG A 68 3.08 -1.47 -25.69
C ARG A 68 2.53 -1.33 -24.27
N CYS A 69 2.63 -2.39 -23.48
CA CYS A 69 2.15 -2.45 -22.11
C CYS A 69 3.15 -3.16 -21.20
N TYR A 70 3.15 -2.78 -19.93
CA TYR A 70 3.84 -3.56 -18.89
C TYR A 70 2.96 -4.71 -18.46
N THR A 71 3.56 -5.89 -18.31
CA THR A 71 2.93 -7.05 -17.68
C THR A 71 3.56 -7.25 -16.31
N ILE A 72 2.74 -7.22 -15.26
CA ILE A 72 3.17 -7.45 -13.88
C ILE A 72 2.55 -8.76 -13.43
N THR A 73 3.41 -9.73 -13.10
CA THR A 73 3.02 -11.04 -12.59
C THR A 73 3.20 -11.06 -11.07
N LEU A 74 2.16 -11.44 -10.33
CA LEU A 74 2.21 -11.54 -8.87
C LEU A 74 2.59 -12.95 -8.40
N THR A 75 3.23 -13.06 -7.23
CA THR A 75 3.73 -14.34 -6.69
C THR A 75 2.60 -15.26 -6.19
N SER A 76 1.44 -14.73 -5.78
CA SER A 76 0.30 -15.52 -5.29
C SER A 76 -1.03 -14.75 -5.37
N PRO A 77 -1.63 -14.59 -6.55
CA PRO A 77 -2.92 -13.95 -6.69
C PRO A 77 -4.03 -14.95 -6.33
N ASN A 78 -4.87 -14.61 -5.35
CA ASN A 78 -6.16 -15.28 -5.20
C ASN A 78 -7.00 -15.01 -6.47
N SER A 79 -7.60 -16.05 -7.01
CA SER A 79 -7.99 -16.20 -8.42
C SER A 79 -9.28 -15.48 -8.86
N GLY A 80 -9.65 -14.36 -8.22
CA GLY A 80 -10.84 -13.57 -8.57
C GLY A 80 -10.52 -12.35 -9.44
N LYS A 81 -11.02 -12.31 -10.69
CA LYS A 81 -10.83 -11.19 -11.64
C LYS A 81 -11.37 -9.84 -11.13
N TYR A 82 -12.32 -9.85 -10.19
CA TYR A 82 -13.01 -8.66 -9.68
C TYR A 82 -12.73 -8.38 -8.21
N ASP A 83 -11.75 -9.07 -7.63
CA ASP A 83 -11.45 -8.97 -6.20
C ASP A 83 -10.37 -7.92 -5.93
N TYR A 84 -10.02 -7.08 -6.91
CA TYR A 84 -8.89 -6.17 -6.79
C TYR A 84 -9.18 -4.76 -7.30
N VAL A 85 -8.61 -3.79 -6.59
CA VAL A 85 -8.49 -2.40 -7.01
C VAL A 85 -7.01 -2.11 -7.20
N ILE A 86 -6.64 -1.56 -8.35
CA ILE A 86 -5.24 -1.25 -8.68
C ILE A 86 -5.13 0.26 -8.81
N LEU A 87 -4.20 0.85 -8.08
CA LEU A 87 -3.80 2.23 -8.27
C LEU A 87 -2.43 2.24 -8.92
N VAL A 88 -2.30 3.02 -10.00
CA VAL A 88 -1.04 3.24 -10.70
C VAL A 88 -0.79 4.73 -10.74
N THR A 89 0.42 5.15 -10.37
CA THR A 89 0.86 6.53 -10.45
C THR A 89 2.10 6.60 -11.33
N PRO A 90 2.03 7.25 -12.50
CA PRO A 90 3.19 7.46 -13.35
C PRO A 90 4.17 8.42 -12.66
N VAL A 91 5.47 8.23 -12.87
CA VAL A 91 6.52 9.11 -12.37
C VAL A 91 6.98 10.04 -13.50
N GLY A 92 6.95 11.35 -13.24
CA GLY A 92 7.37 12.38 -14.19
C GLY A 92 6.54 13.66 -14.09
N ASN A 93 6.96 14.68 -14.83
CA ASN A 93 6.33 16.01 -14.81
C ASN A 93 5.31 16.22 -15.94
N GLU A 94 5.13 15.24 -16.82
CA GLU A 94 4.19 15.32 -17.93
C GLU A 94 2.81 14.78 -17.54
N PRO A 95 1.71 15.27 -18.14
CA PRO A 95 0.40 14.67 -17.95
C PRO A 95 0.36 13.29 -18.58
N VAL A 96 0.12 12.30 -17.73
CA VAL A 96 0.12 10.88 -18.10
C VAL A 96 -1.17 10.24 -17.62
N TYR A 97 -1.74 9.38 -18.45
CA TYR A 97 -2.92 8.57 -18.13
C TYR A 97 -2.53 7.11 -18.02
N THR A 98 -3.11 6.40 -17.07
CA THR A 98 -2.82 4.98 -16.86
C THR A 98 -4.08 4.14 -17.03
N THR A 99 -4.00 3.08 -17.82
CA THR A 99 -5.06 2.08 -17.94
C THR A 99 -4.55 0.76 -17.38
N THR A 100 -5.38 0.07 -16.59
CA THR A 100 -5.03 -1.24 -16.03
C THR A 100 -6.06 -2.29 -16.38
N THR A 101 -5.62 -3.46 -16.80
CA THR A 101 -6.50 -4.61 -17.06
C THR A 101 -5.97 -5.85 -16.34
N TRP A 102 -6.86 -6.60 -15.69
CA TRP A 102 -6.52 -7.85 -15.02
C TRP A 102 -6.80 -9.05 -15.92
N GLU A 103 -5.82 -9.94 -16.07
CA GLU A 103 -5.96 -11.19 -16.83
C GLU A 103 -6.15 -12.42 -15.92
N ARG A 104 -6.75 -13.48 -16.47
CA ARG A 104 -6.93 -14.76 -15.77
C ARG A 104 -5.59 -15.47 -15.68
N LYS A 105 -4.79 -15.16 -14.66
CA LYS A 105 -3.64 -15.95 -14.13
C LYS A 105 -2.83 -15.25 -13.04
N GLY A 106 -3.23 -14.06 -12.59
CA GLY A 106 -2.41 -13.31 -11.63
C GLY A 106 -1.54 -12.23 -12.22
N GLU A 107 -1.86 -11.88 -13.45
CA GLU A 107 -1.15 -10.92 -14.24
C GLU A 107 -2.10 -9.75 -14.45
N PHE A 108 -1.55 -8.55 -14.34
CA PHE A 108 -2.24 -7.36 -14.78
C PHE A 108 -1.34 -6.58 -15.71
N HIS A 109 -1.99 -5.97 -16.70
CA HIS A 109 -1.34 -5.14 -17.70
C HIS A 109 -1.54 -3.68 -17.32
N VAL A 110 -0.47 -2.91 -17.42
CA VAL A 110 -0.46 -1.47 -17.19
C VAL A 110 -0.05 -0.80 -18.50
N ILE A 111 -0.91 0.11 -18.97
CA ILE A 111 -0.64 0.95 -20.13
C ILE A 111 -0.50 2.38 -19.63
N ILE A 112 0.56 3.05 -20.05
CA ILE A 112 0.86 4.43 -19.69
C ILE A 112 0.82 5.27 -20.97
N HIS A 113 -0.12 6.20 -21.05
CA HIS A 113 -0.31 7.11 -22.17
C HIS A 113 0.23 8.50 -21.84
N ARG A 114 1.14 9.02 -22.66
CA ARG A 114 1.55 10.43 -22.63
C ARG A 114 0.63 11.30 -23.48
N LYS A 115 0.76 12.62 -23.36
CA LYS A 115 0.04 13.62 -24.16
C LYS A 115 0.10 13.28 -25.66
N ALA A 116 -1.00 13.53 -26.36
CA ALA A 116 -1.17 13.22 -27.78
C ALA A 116 0.00 13.76 -28.62
N GLY A 117 0.74 12.86 -29.28
CA GLY A 117 1.89 13.17 -30.12
C GLY A 117 3.14 12.36 -29.81
N ASP A 118 3.33 11.95 -28.54
CA ASP A 118 4.57 11.30 -28.09
C ASP A 118 4.54 9.76 -28.19
N GLY A 119 3.38 9.18 -28.47
CA GLY A 119 3.20 7.72 -28.51
C GLY A 119 3.11 7.06 -27.13
N ASN A 120 2.88 5.73 -27.12
CA ASN A 120 2.97 4.90 -25.91
C ASN A 120 4.46 4.63 -25.64
N ILE A 121 5.14 5.56 -24.98
CA ILE A 121 6.52 5.35 -24.53
C ILE A 121 6.46 4.65 -23.17
N PRO A 122 7.28 3.61 -22.93
CA PRO A 122 7.49 3.12 -21.58
C PRO A 122 7.91 4.28 -20.64
N GLY A 123 7.53 4.19 -19.37
CA GLY A 123 7.81 5.21 -18.39
C GLY A 123 7.70 4.64 -16.99
N SER A 124 8.51 5.15 -16.06
CA SER A 124 8.51 4.67 -14.68
C SER A 124 7.18 4.94 -13.98
N PHE A 125 6.78 4.05 -13.08
CA PHE A 125 5.54 4.18 -12.33
C PHE A 125 5.59 3.44 -11.01
N GLN A 126 4.72 3.85 -10.09
CA GLN A 126 4.44 3.15 -8.84
C GLN A 126 3.05 2.52 -8.91
N PHE A 127 2.85 1.41 -8.23
CA PHE A 127 1.54 0.80 -8.13
C PHE A 127 1.29 0.17 -6.76
N VAL A 128 0.00 0.05 -6.43
CA VAL A 128 -0.49 -0.75 -5.30
C VAL A 128 -1.74 -1.50 -5.72
N VAL A 129 -1.83 -2.76 -5.31
CA VAL A 129 -2.95 -3.66 -5.54
C VAL A 129 -3.63 -3.91 -4.21
N PHE A 130 -4.89 -3.51 -4.11
CA PHE A 130 -5.76 -3.79 -2.98
C PHE A 130 -6.68 -4.95 -3.29
N ARG A 131 -6.91 -5.82 -2.30
CA ARG A 131 -8.02 -6.75 -2.32
C ARG A 131 -9.31 -6.02 -1.96
N TYR A 132 -10.31 -6.16 -2.81
CA TYR A 132 -11.68 -5.81 -2.54
C TYR A 132 -12.33 -6.93 -1.69
N PRO A 133 -12.92 -6.60 -0.52
CA PRO A 133 -13.49 -7.57 0.41
C PRO A 133 -14.81 -8.18 -0.06
#